data_AF-A0A2H0ASN2-F1
#
_entry.id   AF-A0A2H0ASN2-F1
#
_cell.length_a   1.000
_cell.length_b   1.000
_cell.length_c   1.000
_cell.angle_alpha   90.00
_cell.angle_beta   90.00
_cell.angle_gamma   90.00
#
_symmetry.space_group_name_H-M   'P 1'
#
loop_
_entity.id
_entity.type
_entity.pdbx_description
1 polymer ?
#
loop_
_entity_poly.entity_id
_entity_poly.type
_entity_poly.pdbx_seq_one_letter_code
_entity_poly.pdbx_strand_id
1 'polypeptide(L)'
;MQNDRGKLKDEFKGCTYKFALDVIGFMDQLSAEQTSRIVSDQLLRSTTSIGANVIEAQAGSSRKDYTNFFTYALKSANECKFWLGLKGRK
;
A
#
# COMPACT_ATOMS: atom_id res chain seq x y z
N MET A 1 12.10 19.64 16.99
CA MET A 1 12.28 20.00 15.57
C MET A 1 13.03 18.95 14.74
N GLN A 2 14.23 18.44 15.12
CA GLN A 2 14.84 17.30 14.39
C GLN A 2 14.18 15.95 14.73
N ASN A 3 13.68 15.78 15.96
CA ASN A 3 13.06 14.55 16.44
C ASN A 3 11.70 14.22 15.76
N ASP A 4 10.97 15.26 15.35
CA ASP A 4 9.60 15.13 14.82
C ASP A 4 9.58 14.54 13.40
N ARG A 5 10.62 14.83 12.60
CA ARG A 5 10.75 14.31 11.22
C ARG A 5 11.14 12.84 11.18
N GLY A 6 11.94 12.37 12.14
CA GLY A 6 12.26 10.96 12.28
C GLY A 6 11.03 10.17 12.69
N LYS A 7 10.34 10.64 13.74
CA LYS A 7 9.10 10.06 14.24
C LYS A 7 8.02 9.93 13.16
N LEU A 8 7.80 10.98 12.36
CA LEU A 8 6.83 10.95 11.26
C LEU A 8 7.13 9.86 10.21
N LYS A 9 8.42 9.65 9.89
CA LYS A 9 8.82 8.62 8.91
C LYS A 9 8.54 7.21 9.44
N ASP A 10 8.83 6.97 10.71
CA ASP A 10 8.60 5.67 11.33
C ASP A 10 7.10 5.40 11.51
N GLU A 11 6.33 6.40 11.91
CA GLU A 11 4.87 6.33 11.96
C GLU A 11 4.27 6.04 10.58
N PHE A 12 4.73 6.73 9.54
CA PHE A 12 4.24 6.50 8.18
C PHE A 12 4.51 5.08 7.69
N LYS A 13 5.73 4.56 7.92
CA LYS A 13 6.05 3.15 7.64
C LYS A 13 5.10 2.22 8.40
N GLY A 14 4.94 2.43 9.71
CA GLY A 14 4.03 1.64 10.54
C GLY A 14 2.60 1.64 9.99
N CYS A 15 2.10 2.79 9.53
CA CYS A 15 0.80 2.90 8.88
C CYS A 15 0.71 2.04 7.61
N THR A 16 1.74 2.00 6.76
CA THR A 16 1.72 1.17 5.55
C THR A 16 1.68 -0.33 5.84
N TYR A 17 2.42 -0.79 6.87
CA TYR A 17 2.36 -2.19 7.31
C TYR A 17 1.02 -2.55 7.91
N LYS A 18 0.50 -1.69 8.79
CA LYS A 18 -0.82 -1.88 9.39
C LYS A 18 -1.90 -1.96 8.32
N PHE A 19 -1.88 -1.04 7.35
CA PHE A 19 -2.81 -1.06 6.22
C PHE A 19 -2.72 -2.36 5.42
N ALA A 20 -1.52 -2.87 5.16
CA ALA A 20 -1.36 -4.16 4.47
C ALA A 20 -1.96 -5.33 5.27
N LEU A 21 -1.75 -5.38 6.59
CA LEU A 21 -2.35 -6.39 7.46
C LEU A 21 -3.89 -6.29 7.50
N ASP A 22 -4.42 -5.07 7.58
CA ASP A 22 -5.86 -4.82 7.58
C ASP A 22 -6.50 -5.29 6.25
N VAL A 23 -5.84 -5.06 5.11
CA VAL A 23 -6.29 -5.55 3.80
C VAL A 23 -6.23 -7.08 3.71
N ILE A 24 -5.18 -7.72 4.23
CA ILE A 24 -5.09 -9.20 4.29
C ILE A 24 -6.25 -9.76 5.10
N GLY A 25 -6.47 -9.23 6.32
CA GLY A 25 -7.58 -9.68 7.17
C GLY A 25 -8.96 -9.41 6.55
N PHE A 26 -9.10 -8.32 5.78
CA PHE A 26 -10.32 -8.06 5.00
C PHE A 26 -10.51 -9.09 3.88
N MET A 27 -9.45 -9.50 3.18
CA MET A 27 -9.52 -10.47 2.10
C MET A 27 -9.86 -11.88 2.58
N ASP A 28 -9.40 -12.27 3.77
CA ASP A 28 -9.70 -13.57 4.37
C ASP A 28 -11.21 -13.76 4.63
N GLN A 29 -11.99 -12.67 4.67
CA GLN A 29 -13.44 -12.67 4.85
C GLN A 29 -14.22 -12.74 3.52
N LEU A 30 -13.53 -12.70 2.37
CA LEU A 30 -14.17 -12.65 1.05
C LEU A 30 -14.61 -14.04 0.57
N SER A 31 -15.62 -14.05 -0.30
CA SER A 31 -16.10 -15.30 -0.89
C SER A 31 -15.00 -15.95 -1.73
N ALA A 32 -14.97 -17.29 -1.75
CA ALA A 32 -14.05 -18.07 -2.57
C ALA A 32 -14.44 -18.09 -4.07
N GLU A 33 -15.34 -17.21 -4.51
CA GLU A 33 -15.72 -17.07 -5.91
C GLU A 33 -14.54 -16.57 -6.75
N GLN A 34 -14.49 -17.00 -8.01
CA GLN A 34 -13.38 -16.64 -8.90
C GLN A 34 -13.21 -15.13 -9.06
N THR A 35 -14.31 -14.38 -9.20
CA THR A 35 -14.27 -12.91 -9.32
C THR A 35 -13.72 -12.26 -8.05
N SER A 36 -14.17 -12.72 -6.87
CA SER A 36 -13.66 -12.25 -5.58
C SER A 36 -12.16 -12.54 -5.45
N ARG A 37 -11.70 -13.73 -5.84
CA ARG A 37 -10.27 -14.08 -5.82
C ARG A 37 -9.42 -13.16 -6.70
N ILE A 38 -9.87 -12.88 -7.93
CA ILE A 38 -9.15 -11.99 -8.85
C ILE A 38 -9.05 -10.57 -8.27
N VAL A 39 -10.15 -10.02 -7.75
CA VAL A 39 -10.15 -8.69 -7.13
C VAL A 39 -9.26 -8.68 -5.88
N SER A 40 -9.31 -9.74 -5.08
CA SER A 40 -8.51 -9.88 -3.86
C SER A 40 -7.02 -9.92 -4.19
N ASP A 41 -6.61 -10.71 -5.19
CA ASP A 41 -5.19 -10.77 -5.62
C ASP A 41 -4.68 -9.40 -6.08
N GLN A 42 -5.45 -8.69 -6.89
CA GLN A 42 -5.06 -7.36 -7.35
C GLN A 42 -5.03 -6.33 -6.21
N LEU A 43 -5.97 -6.41 -5.28
CA LEU A 43 -5.99 -5.58 -4.09
C LEU A 43 -4.76 -5.86 -3.19
N LEU A 44 -4.39 -7.13 -3.00
CA LEU A 44 -3.23 -7.51 -2.21
C LEU A 44 -1.93 -7.00 -2.82
N ARG A 45 -1.75 -7.20 -4.12
CA ARG A 45 -0.55 -6.80 -4.85
C ARG A 45 -0.37 -5.29 -4.84
N SER A 46 -1.44 -4.55 -5.15
CA SER A 46 -1.39 -3.08 -5.11
C SER A 46 -1.14 -2.56 -3.70
N THR A 47 -1.77 -3.15 -2.66
CA THR A 47 -1.57 -2.75 -1.26
C THR A 47 -0.14 -3.00 -0.78
N THR A 48 0.40 -4.20 -1.00
CA THR A 48 1.76 -4.56 -0.58
C THR A 48 2.82 -3.77 -1.34
N SER A 49 2.56 -3.42 -2.61
CA SER A 49 3.42 -2.54 -3.41
C SER A 49 3.55 -1.12 -2.83
N ILE A 50 2.54 -0.60 -2.11
CA ILE A 50 2.64 0.70 -1.42
C ILE A 50 3.77 0.64 -0.39
N GLY A 51 3.72 -0.35 0.51
CA GLY A 51 4.73 -0.52 1.55
C GLY A 51 6.12 -0.81 0.99
N ALA A 52 6.21 -1.68 -0.02
CA ALA A 52 7.47 -2.02 -0.67
C ALA A 52 8.15 -0.76 -1.25
N ASN A 53 7.42 0.05 -2.03
CA ASN A 53 7.98 1.28 -2.58
C ASN A 53 8.37 2.30 -1.51
N VAL A 54 7.64 2.36 -0.38
CA VAL A 54 8.00 3.24 0.74
C VAL A 54 9.31 2.80 1.41
N ILE A 55 9.58 1.49 1.49
CA ILE A 55 10.85 0.94 1.99
C ILE A 55 11.99 1.27 1.01
N GLU A 56 11.77 1.00 -0.28
CA GLU A 56 12.75 1.29 -1.34
C GLU A 56 13.12 2.77 -1.41
N ALA A 57 12.15 3.67 -1.19
CA ALA A 57 12.41 5.10 -1.12
C ALA A 57 13.50 5.44 -0.09
N GLN A 58 13.55 4.73 1.04
CA GLN A 58 14.53 4.97 2.10
C GLN A 58 15.91 4.41 1.80
N ALA A 59 15.97 3.36 0.96
CA ALA A 59 17.22 2.83 0.43
C ALA A 59 17.71 3.59 -0.82
N GLY A 60 16.92 4.56 -1.31
CA GLY A 60 17.22 5.32 -2.52
C GLY A 60 18.56 6.07 -2.46
N SER A 61 19.32 5.97 -3.55
CA SER A 61 20.66 6.57 -3.66
C SER A 61 20.66 8.09 -3.81
N SER A 62 19.51 8.67 -4.19
CA SER A 62 19.35 10.09 -4.47
C SER A 62 17.99 10.63 -4.05
N ARG A 63 17.87 11.96 -3.91
CA ARG A 63 16.58 12.62 -3.66
C ARG A 63 15.56 12.38 -4.79
N LYS A 64 16.06 12.24 -6.02
CA LYS A 64 15.23 11.91 -7.18
C LYS A 64 14.67 10.49 -7.06
N ASP A 65 15.50 9.52 -6.70
CA ASP A 65 15.05 8.13 -6.50
C ASP A 65 14.04 8.03 -5.35
N TYR A 66 14.32 8.69 -4.23
CA TYR A 66 13.37 8.80 -3.12
C TYR A 66 11.99 9.27 -3.61
N THR A 67 11.96 10.35 -4.41
CA THR A 67 10.71 10.92 -4.93
C THR A 67 10.02 10.00 -5.93
N ASN A 68 10.78 9.31 -6.77
CA ASN A 68 10.25 8.34 -7.73
C ASN A 68 9.57 7.16 -7.02
N PHE A 69 10.19 6.61 -5.98
CA PHE A 69 9.59 5.53 -5.20
C PHE A 69 8.30 5.96 -4.51
N PHE A 70 8.23 7.16 -3.94
CA PHE A 70 6.95 7.68 -3.42
C PHE A 70 5.90 7.90 -4.54
N THR A 71 6.33 8.25 -5.75
CA THR A 71 5.43 8.34 -6.91
C THR A 71 4.88 6.97 -7.31
N TYR A 72 5.70 5.91 -7.25
CA TYR A 72 5.25 4.54 -7.48
C TYR A 72 4.30 4.06 -6.37
N ALA A 73 4.60 4.35 -5.10
CA ALA A 73 3.71 4.08 -3.98
C ALA A 73 2.34 4.75 -4.17
N LEU A 74 2.31 6.02 -4.62
CA LEU A 74 1.06 6.73 -4.92
C LEU A 74 0.27 6.06 -6.07
N LYS A 75 0.95 5.59 -7.12
CA LYS A 75 0.30 4.86 -8.21
C LYS A 75 -0.34 3.56 -7.70
N SER A 76 0.38 2.80 -6.87
CA SER A 76 -0.16 1.59 -6.22
C SER A 76 -1.34 1.90 -5.28
N ALA A 77 -1.30 3.03 -4.57
CA ALA A 77 -2.40 3.47 -3.73
C ALA A 77 -3.67 3.82 -4.54
N ASN A 78 -3.50 4.45 -5.70
CA ASN A 78 -4.63 4.73 -6.61
C ASN A 78 -5.24 3.44 -7.17
N GLU A 79 -4.41 2.45 -7.51
CA GLU A 79 -4.87 1.13 -7.94
C GLU A 79 -5.61 0.40 -6.81
N CYS A 80 -5.06 0.37 -5.60
CA CYS A 80 -5.72 -0.18 -4.42
C CYS A 80 -7.11 0.45 -4.20
N LYS A 81 -7.20 1.79 -4.30
CA LYS A 81 -8.48 2.52 -4.20
C LYS A 81 -9.47 2.10 -5.27
N PHE A 82 -9.02 1.88 -6.51
CA PHE A 82 -9.87 1.40 -7.59
C PHE A 82 -10.47 0.02 -7.26
N TRP A 83 -9.64 -0.94 -6.82
CA TRP A 83 -10.10 -2.29 -6.46
C TRP A 83 -11.08 -2.28 -5.28
N LEU A 84 -10.84 -1.47 -4.26
CA LEU A 84 -11.79 -1.25 -3.15
C LEU A 84 -13.11 -0.65 -3.65
N GLY A 85 -13.05 0.29 -4.59
CA GLY A 85 -14.22 0.94 -5.18
C GLY A 85 -15.10 0.00 -6.01
N LEU A 86 -14.51 -0.97 -6.70
CA LEU A 86 -15.27 -1.98 -7.45
C LEU A 86 -16.14 -2.85 -6.54
N LYS A 87 -15.71 -3.07 -5.29
CA LYS A 87 -16.45 -3.90 -4.33
C LYS A 87 -17.65 -3.18 -3.70
N GLY A 88 -17.64 -1.84 -3.63
CA GLY A 88 -18.72 -1.03 -3.05
C GLY A 88 -20.01 -0.96 -3.89
N ARG A 89 -20.10 -1.69 -5.01
CA ARG A 89 -21.28 -1.74 -5.90
C ARG A 89 -21.99 -3.09 -5.89
N LYS A 90 -22.18 -3.69 -4.71
CA LYS A 90 -23.17 -4.75 -4.50
C LYS A 90 -24.26 -4.24 -3.59
#